data_AF-A0A930X7N9-F1
#
_entry.id   AF-A0A930X7N9-F1
#
_cell.length_a   1.000
_cell.length_b   1.000
_cell.length_c   1.000
_cell.angle_alpha   90.00
_cell.angle_beta   90.00
_cell.angle_gamma   90.00
#
_symmetry.space_group_name_H-M   'P 1'
#
loop_
_entity.id
_entity.type
_entity.pdbx_description
1 polymer ?
#
loop_
_entity_poly.entity_id
_entity_poly.type
_entity_poly.pdbx_seq_one_letter_code
_entity_poly.pdbx_strand_id
1 'polypeptide(L)' 'MNHKYSILIQWFDDDQKYIVSLPEFGPYAHTHGNTYEEALKNGQEVLELLIEDYQEKNKPLPKPELVTV' A
#
# COMPACT_ATOMS: atom_id res chain seq x y z
N MET A 1 12.69 2.53 6.28
CA MET A 1 11.29 2.11 6.53
C MET A 1 11.23 1.15 7.73
N ASN A 2 10.53 1.51 8.80
CA ASN A 2 10.27 0.61 9.94
C ASN A 2 8.77 0.52 10.26
N HIS A 3 7.93 0.59 9.21
CA HIS A 3 6.48 0.55 9.31
C HIS A 3 5.99 -0.83 8.87
N LYS A 4 5.08 -1.42 9.66
CA LYS A 4 4.64 -2.82 9.52
C LYS A 4 3.27 -2.91 8.83
N TYR A 5 3.04 -2.06 7.83
CA TYR A 5 1.77 -2.01 7.11
C TYR A 5 1.63 -3.16 6.11
N SER A 6 0.41 -3.60 5.90
CA SER A 6 0.09 -4.62 4.90
C SER A 6 0.20 -4.04 3.49
N ILE A 7 0.79 -4.83 2.58
CA ILE A 7 0.76 -4.57 1.14
C ILE A 7 0.06 -5.74 0.49
N LEU A 8 -1.18 -5.53 0.03
CA LEU A 8 -1.98 -6.56 -0.63
C LEU A 8 -1.80 -6.44 -2.14
N ILE A 9 -1.25 -7.47 -2.78
CA ILE A 9 -1.06 -7.53 -4.23
C ILE A 9 -2.00 -8.59 -4.81
N GLN A 10 -2.87 -8.18 -5.73
CA GLN A 10 -3.90 -9.03 -6.34
C GLN A 10 -3.90 -8.89 -7.85
N TRP A 11 -4.08 -10.00 -8.57
CA TRP A 11 -4.25 -9.97 -10.02
C TRP A 11 -5.61 -9.36 -10.37
N PHE A 12 -5.63 -8.46 -11.34
CA PHE A 12 -6.83 -7.86 -11.89
C PHE A 12 -6.94 -8.20 -13.37
N ASP A 13 -7.93 -9.05 -13.68
CA ASP A 13 -8.03 -9.72 -14.97
C ASP A 13 -8.40 -8.77 -16.12
N ASP A 14 -9.31 -7.82 -15.88
CA ASP A 14 -9.80 -6.91 -16.92
C ASP A 14 -8.71 -6.01 -17.53
N ASP A 15 -7.65 -5.70 -16.77
CA ASP A 15 -6.53 -4.87 -17.23
C ASP A 15 -5.16 -5.58 -17.16
N GLN A 16 -5.19 -6.91 -17.00
CA GLN A 16 -4.02 -7.80 -17.03
C GLN A 16 -2.82 -7.30 -16.21
N LYS A 17 -3.09 -6.83 -14.99
CA LYS A 17 -2.08 -6.24 -14.11
C LYS A 17 -2.31 -6.60 -12.66
N TYR A 18 -1.28 -6.42 -11.84
CA TYR A 18 -1.43 -6.48 -10.40
C TYR A 18 -1.91 -5.14 -9.86
N ILE A 19 -2.92 -5.19 -8.99
CA ILE A 19 -3.35 -4.07 -8.17
C ILE A 19 -2.75 -4.24 -6.79
N VAL A 20 -2.24 -3.14 -6.27
CA VAL A 20 -1.70 -3.04 -4.93
C VAL A 20 -2.66 -2.21 -4.09
N SER A 21 -2.97 -2.71 -2.90
CA SER A 21 -3.80 -2.00 -1.92
C SER A 21 -3.05 -1.88 -0.61
N LEU A 22 -3.23 -0.75 0.07
CA LEU A 22 -2.74 -0.49 1.43
C LEU A 22 -3.96 -0.35 2.36
N PRO A 23 -4.53 -1.46 2.86
CA PRO A 23 -5.85 -1.47 3.50
C PRO A 23 -5.98 -0.50 4.66
N GLU A 24 -4.92 -0.34 5.46
CA GLU A 24 -4.90 0.54 6.63
C GLU A 24 -5.05 2.03 6.28
N PHE A 25 -4.75 2.41 5.03
CA PHE A 25 -4.90 3.77 4.53
C PHE A 25 -6.25 3.98 3.81
N GLY A 26 -7.04 2.93 3.60
CA GLY A 26 -8.39 2.98 3.05
C GLY A 26 -8.48 2.73 1.54
N PRO A 27 -9.69 2.79 0.96
CA PRO A 27 -10.01 2.31 -0.40
C PRO A 27 -9.51 3.21 -1.54
N TYR A 28 -8.69 4.22 -1.23
CA TYR A 28 -8.07 5.11 -2.21
C TYR A 28 -6.57 4.89 -2.31
N ALA A 29 -5.99 4.11 -1.39
CA ALA A 29 -4.56 3.85 -1.33
C ALA A 29 -4.19 2.67 -2.23
N HIS A 30 -4.13 2.95 -3.53
CA HIS A 30 -3.90 1.95 -4.56
C HIS A 30 -2.82 2.36 -5.55
N THR A 31 -2.13 1.36 -6.08
CA THR A 31 -1.26 1.48 -7.25
C THR A 31 -1.29 0.17 -8.03
N HIS A 32 -0.48 0.03 -9.07
CA HIS A 32 -0.44 -1.17 -9.90
C HIS A 32 0.97 -1.48 -10.37
N GLY A 33 1.15 -2.68 -10.92
CA GLY A 33 2.37 -3.09 -11.61
C GLY A 33 2.10 -4.29 -12.51
N ASN A 34 2.95 -4.49 -13.53
CA ASN A 34 2.79 -5.60 -14.47
C ASN A 34 3.41 -6.90 -13.93
N THR A 35 4.33 -6.79 -12.97
CA THR A 35 4.93 -7.93 -12.26
C THR A 35 4.74 -7.76 -10.75
N TYR A 36 4.94 -8.84 -9.99
CA TYR A 36 4.96 -8.76 -8.52
C TYR A 36 6.01 -7.78 -8.00
N GLU A 37 7.19 -7.73 -8.63
CA GLU A 37 8.29 -6.87 -8.21
C GLU A 37 7.98 -5.39 -8.49
N GLU A 38 7.44 -5.09 -9.67
CA GLU A 38 6.99 -3.74 -10.02
C GLU A 38 5.85 -3.28 -9.09
N ALA A 39 4.86 -4.15 -8.88
CA ALA A 39 3.75 -3.87 -7.99
C ALA A 39 4.23 -3.60 -6.56
N LEU A 40 5.10 -4.45 -6.02
CA LEU A 40 5.65 -4.24 -4.68
C LEU A 40 6.43 -2.93 -4.58
N LYS A 41 7.29 -2.63 -5.56
CA LYS A 41 8.06 -1.39 -5.62
C LYS A 41 7.13 -0.17 -5.61
N ASN A 42 6.15 -0.15 -6.50
CA ASN A 42 5.19 0.95 -6.59
C ASN A 42 4.38 1.07 -5.30
N GLY A 43 4.00 -0.04 -4.68
CA GLY A 43 3.31 -0.08 -3.39
C GLY A 43 4.12 0.52 -2.24
N GLN A 44 5.42 0.25 -2.22
CA GLN A 44 6.36 0.83 -1.25
C GLN A 44 6.50 2.34 -1.44
N GLU A 45 6.63 2.82 -2.68
CA GLU A 45 6.69 4.27 -2.98
C GLU A 45 5.40 4.99 -2.54
N VAL A 46 4.22 4.43 -2.84
CA VAL A 46 2.93 5.01 -2.39
C VAL A 46 2.80 5.00 -0.87
N LEU A 47 3.29 3.96 -0.20
CA LEU A 47 3.28 3.89 1.26
C LEU A 47 4.13 5.00 1.89
N GLU A 48 5.30 5.32 1.33
CA GLU A 48 6.13 6.44 1.80
C GLU A 48 5.41 7.76 1.65
N LEU A 49 4.86 8.02 0.46
CA LEU A 49 4.12 9.25 0.18
C LEU A 49 2.93 9.44 1.12
N LEU A 50 2.20 8.37 1.43
CA LEU A 50 1.07 8.43 2.38
C LEU A 50 1.53 8.70 3.81
N ILE A 51 2.65 8.13 4.24
CA ILE A 51 3.21 8.39 5.57
C ILE A 51 3.65 9.85 5.67
N GLU A 52 4.36 10.35 4.66
CA GLU A 52 4.80 11.75 4.57
C GLU A 52 3.60 12.70 4.61
N ASP A 53 2.57 12.48 3.78
CA ASP A 53 1.36 13.31 3.74
C ASP A 53 0.64 13.38 5.10
N TYR A 54 0.55 12.26 5.82
CA TYR A 54 -0.04 12.22 7.16
C TYR A 54 0.79 13.03 8.17
N GLN A 55 2.11 12.90 8.12
CA GLN A 55 3.03 13.64 8.98
C GLN A 55 2.95 15.15 8.72
N GLU A 56 2.99 15.57 7.45
CA GLU A 56 2.88 16.98 7.05
C GLU A 56 1.54 17.60 7.51
N LYS A 57 0.46 16.82 7.44
CA LYS A 57 -0.87 17.25 7.90
C LYS A 57 -1.08 17.13 9.42
N ASN A 58 -0.07 16.72 10.18
CA ASN A 58 -0.19 16.40 11.61
C ASN A 58 -1.35 15.42 11.91
N LYS A 59 -1.62 14.51 10.98
CA LYS A 59 -2.65 13.48 11.10
C LYS A 59 -2.03 12.22 11.72
N PRO A 60 -2.69 11.58 12.70
CA PRO A 60 -2.19 10.32 13.24
C PRO A 60 -2.18 9.23 12.15
N LEU A 61 -1.06 8.52 12.04
CA LEU A 61 -0.94 7.36 11.16
C LEU A 61 -1.92 6.25 11.59
N PRO A 62 -2.47 5.48 10.63
CA PRO A 62 -3.33 4.35 10.96
C PRO A 62 -2.53 3.26 11.69
N LYS A 63 -3.23 2.44 12.48
CA LYS A 63 -2.61 1.28 13.14
C LYS A 63 -2.42 0.16 12.11
N PRO A 64 -1.23 -0.45 12.02
CA PRO A 64 -1.02 -1.60 11.14
C PRO A 64 -1.91 -2.78 11.50
N GLU A 65 -2.39 -3.52 10.50
CA GLU A 65 -3.05 -4.79 10.72
C GLU A 65 -2.02 -5.88 11.03
N LEU A 66 -2.22 -6.60 12.12
CA LEU A 66 -1.34 -7.69 12.55
C LEU A 66 -2.06 -9.01 12.40
N VAL A 67 -1.44 -9.96 11.70
CA VAL A 67 -1.91 -11.35 11.68
C VAL A 67 -1.48 -12.02 12.98
N THR A 68 -2.45 -12.64 13.65
CA THR A 68 -2.19 -13.57 14.77
C THR A 68 -2.35 -14.99 14.26
N VAL A 69 -1.38 -15.84 14.56
CA VAL A 69 -1.34 -17.25 14.17
C VAL A 69 -1.61 -18.16 15.36
#